data_AF-A0A1S8B2A0-F1
#
_entry.id   AF-A0A1S8B2A0-F1
#
_cell.length_a   1.000
_cell.length_b   1.000
_cell.length_c   1.000
_cell.angle_alpha   90.00
_cell.angle_beta   90.00
_cell.angle_gamma   90.00
#
_symmetry.space_group_name_H-M   'P 1'
#
loop_
_entity.id
_entity.type
_entity.pdbx_description
1 polymer ?
#
loop_
_entity_poly.entity_id
_entity_poly.type
_entity_poly.pdbx_seq_one_letter_code
_entity_poly.pdbx_strand_id
1 'polypeptide(L)'
;MSLAEELVSGEGWISDESSFYGGDEAVDSLEKRSNSHNAAEYWSTHESLVSTIAYKARARTRPFSTLKGNRQDGESKELAYPYEGGPLWYQPSETVSEFLKRCPPDSTVMEETGIHWFWVDNPYKSAQSKEDPNYEAFEDTGYSLLEDYRKKREELEKKYPDMRQGTITGKLFKDRENLKQQIAKLARETHVVCGKVIITQSRVRASPILCSC
;
A
#
# COMPACT_ATOMS: atom_id res chain seq x y z
N MET A 1 -15.77 -17.15 30.07
CA MET A 1 -14.32 -17.33 29.88
C MET A 1 -13.86 -16.23 28.93
N SER A 2 -13.28 -15.16 29.49
CA SER A 2 -12.86 -13.97 28.77
C SER A 2 -11.46 -14.17 28.19
N LEU A 3 -11.35 -14.32 26.88
CA LEU A 3 -10.10 -14.10 26.14
C LEU A 3 -9.94 -12.59 25.99
N ALA A 4 -9.19 -11.98 26.91
CA ALA A 4 -8.61 -10.69 26.64
C ALA A 4 -7.53 -10.92 25.58
N GLU A 5 -7.72 -10.33 24.41
CA GLU A 5 -6.73 -10.29 23.34
C GLU A 5 -5.44 -9.72 23.91
N GLU A 6 -4.38 -10.53 23.89
CA GLU A 6 -3.03 -10.13 24.25
C GLU A 6 -2.55 -9.14 23.18
N LEU A 7 -2.83 -7.86 23.41
CA LEU A 7 -2.33 -6.76 22.59
C LEU A 7 -0.80 -6.81 22.62
N VAL A 8 -0.19 -7.14 21.47
CA VAL A 8 1.26 -7.11 21.27
C VAL A 8 1.76 -5.71 21.67
N SER A 9 2.68 -5.64 22.64
CA SER A 9 3.27 -4.36 23.04
C SER A 9 4.01 -3.74 21.86
N GLY A 10 3.54 -2.57 21.41
CA GLY A 10 4.12 -1.80 20.30
C GLY A 10 5.45 -1.12 20.64
N GLU A 11 5.95 -1.27 21.87
CA GLU A 11 7.23 -0.74 22.31
C GLU A 11 8.37 -1.35 21.50
N GLY A 12 8.98 -0.53 20.63
CA GLY A 12 10.07 -0.91 19.74
C GLY A 12 9.72 -1.06 18.25
N TRP A 13 8.42 -1.17 17.91
CA TRP A 13 7.96 -1.24 16.50
C TRP A 13 7.79 0.15 15.89
N ILE A 14 7.38 1.11 16.70
CA ILE A 14 7.33 2.53 16.35
C ILE A 14 8.57 3.16 16.98
N SER A 15 9.68 3.18 16.26
CA SER A 15 10.84 3.98 16.69
C SER A 15 10.44 5.45 16.68
N ASP A 16 10.91 6.23 17.68
CA ASP A 16 10.79 7.71 17.73
C ASP A 16 11.41 8.43 16.52
N GLU A 17 12.06 7.69 15.62
CA GLU A 17 12.58 8.17 14.33
C GLU A 17 11.55 8.08 13.18
N SER A 18 10.39 7.47 13.41
CA SER A 18 9.32 7.38 12.41
C SER A 18 8.56 8.70 12.36
N SER A 19 9.12 9.67 11.64
CA SER A 19 8.40 10.87 11.16
C SER A 19 7.36 10.51 10.08
N PHE A 20 6.72 9.35 10.18
CA PHE A 20 5.78 8.84 9.19
C PHE A 20 4.66 9.85 8.88
N TYR A 21 4.23 10.62 9.88
CA TYR A 21 3.27 11.71 9.73
C TYR A 21 3.91 13.11 9.67
N GLY A 22 5.24 13.21 9.75
CA GLY A 22 5.96 14.46 9.99
C GLY A 22 5.76 14.98 11.42
N GLY A 23 6.44 16.08 11.78
CA GLY A 23 6.13 16.81 13.03
C GLY A 23 4.85 17.64 12.89
N ASP A 24 4.34 18.18 14.00
CA ASP A 24 3.08 18.96 14.02
C ASP A 24 3.06 20.09 12.98
N GLU A 25 4.21 20.73 12.74
CA GLU A 25 4.36 21.76 11.71
C GLU A 25 4.15 21.21 10.28
N ALA A 26 4.66 20.01 10.00
CA ALA A 26 4.48 19.35 8.70
C ALA A 26 3.02 18.93 8.50
N VAL A 27 2.36 18.45 9.56
CA VAL A 27 0.94 18.11 9.55
C VAL A 27 0.10 19.35 9.24
N ASP A 28 0.29 20.45 9.97
CA ASP A 28 -0.45 21.70 9.76
C ASP A 28 -0.22 22.28 8.34
N SER A 29 1.01 22.21 7.83
CA SER A 29 1.34 22.61 6.46
C SER A 29 0.61 21.75 5.42
N LEU A 30 0.58 20.43 5.60
CA LEU A 30 -0.10 19.51 4.69
C LEU A 30 -1.63 19.66 4.76
N GLU A 31 -2.20 19.89 5.94
CA GLU A 31 -3.63 20.18 6.09
C GLU A 31 -4.02 21.47 5.37
N LYS A 32 -3.24 22.54 5.52
CA LYS A 32 -3.47 23.80 4.78
C LYS A 32 -3.41 23.60 3.26
N ARG A 33 -2.45 22.81 2.78
CA ARG A 33 -2.32 22.46 1.36
C ARG A 33 -3.49 21.61 0.87
N SER A 34 -3.93 20.65 1.66
CA SER A 34 -5.08 19.79 1.35
C SER A 34 -6.37 20.62 1.25
N ASN A 35 -6.62 21.48 2.24
CA ASN A 35 -7.81 22.34 2.27
C ASN A 35 -7.84 23.37 1.13
N SER A 36 -6.68 23.79 0.62
CA SER A 36 -6.57 24.71 -0.53
C SER A 36 -6.45 23.97 -1.87
N HIS A 37 -6.38 22.64 -1.88
CA HIS A 37 -6.19 21.88 -3.10
C HIS A 37 -7.47 21.83 -3.93
N ASN A 38 -7.45 22.49 -5.08
CA ASN A 38 -8.49 22.36 -6.09
C ASN A 38 -8.06 21.34 -7.15
N ALA A 39 -8.64 20.15 -7.11
CA ALA A 39 -8.31 19.09 -8.06
C ALA A 39 -8.59 19.50 -9.52
N ALA A 40 -9.66 20.25 -9.79
CA ALA A 40 -10.01 20.67 -11.14
C ALA A 40 -8.99 21.66 -11.72
N GLU A 41 -8.51 22.60 -10.90
CA GLU A 41 -7.46 23.56 -11.27
C GLU A 41 -6.09 22.88 -11.43
N TYR A 42 -5.79 21.92 -10.56
CA TYR A 42 -4.59 21.11 -10.69
C TYR A 42 -4.57 20.37 -12.03
N TRP A 43 -5.65 19.66 -12.37
CA TRP A 43 -5.69 18.90 -13.63
C TRP A 43 -5.75 19.79 -14.88
N SER A 44 -6.33 21.00 -14.82
CA SER A 44 -6.35 21.92 -15.97
C SER A 44 -4.95 22.45 -16.30
N THR A 45 -4.15 22.74 -15.28
CA THR A 45 -2.75 23.20 -15.47
C THR A 45 -1.80 22.05 -15.82
N HIS A 46 -2.12 20.82 -15.43
CA HIS A 46 -1.29 19.63 -15.62
C HIS A 46 -1.69 18.79 -16.85
N GLU A 47 -2.61 19.28 -17.68
CA GLU A 47 -3.05 18.60 -18.91
C GLU A 47 -1.93 18.49 -19.96
N SER A 48 -1.06 19.49 -20.02
CA SER A 48 0.06 19.58 -20.97
C SER A 48 1.29 18.78 -20.55
N LEU A 49 1.30 18.20 -19.34
CA LEU A 49 2.42 17.38 -18.89
C LEU A 49 2.58 16.13 -19.77
N VAL A 50 3.83 15.81 -20.12
CA VAL A 50 4.17 14.65 -20.95
C VAL A 50 3.61 13.34 -20.37
N SER A 51 3.61 13.20 -19.04
CA SER A 51 3.02 12.05 -18.33
C SER A 51 1.51 11.97 -18.55
N THR A 52 0.79 13.07 -18.42
CA THR A 52 -0.66 13.18 -18.66
C THR A 52 -1.01 12.90 -20.12
N ILE A 53 -0.25 13.46 -21.05
CA ILE A 53 -0.41 13.20 -22.50
C ILE A 53 -0.16 11.72 -22.81
N ALA A 54 0.94 11.15 -22.31
CA ALA A 54 1.27 9.74 -22.51
C ALA A 54 0.24 8.81 -21.86
N TYR A 55 -0.32 9.19 -20.71
CA TYR A 55 -1.44 8.47 -20.10
C TYR A 55 -2.68 8.53 -20.98
N LYS A 56 -3.10 9.72 -21.43
CA LYS A 56 -4.28 9.90 -22.31
C LYS A 56 -4.11 9.17 -23.64
N ALA A 57 -2.93 9.23 -24.26
CA ALA A 57 -2.61 8.49 -25.48
C ALA A 57 -2.74 6.98 -25.25
N ARG A 58 -2.17 6.46 -24.16
CA ARG A 58 -2.33 5.05 -23.77
C ARG A 58 -3.78 4.69 -23.48
N ALA A 59 -4.54 5.55 -22.82
CA ALA A 59 -5.96 5.34 -22.53
C ALA A 59 -6.82 5.30 -23.80
N ARG A 60 -6.51 6.11 -24.82
CA ARG A 60 -7.18 6.07 -26.13
C ARG A 60 -6.91 4.79 -26.90
N THR A 61 -5.72 4.23 -26.76
CA THR A 61 -5.34 2.95 -27.39
C THR A 61 -5.75 1.73 -26.56
N ARG A 62 -6.13 1.93 -25.29
CA ARG A 62 -6.67 0.84 -24.47
C ARG A 62 -8.04 0.49 -25.04
N PRO A 63 -8.34 -0.80 -25.24
CA PRO A 63 -9.72 -1.20 -25.48
C PRO A 63 -10.57 -0.65 -24.33
N PHE A 64 -11.73 -0.12 -24.65
CA PHE A 64 -12.64 0.49 -23.69
C PHE A 64 -12.97 -0.54 -22.61
N SER A 65 -12.31 -0.43 -21.45
CA SER A 65 -12.64 -1.23 -20.27
C SER A 65 -13.87 -0.58 -19.64
N THR A 66 -15.01 -0.87 -20.24
CA THR A 66 -16.26 -0.87 -19.51
C THR A 66 -16.54 -2.28 -19.10
N LEU A 67 -16.74 -2.46 -17.81
CA LEU A 67 -17.41 -3.65 -17.26
C LEU A 67 -18.85 -3.80 -17.80
N LYS A 68 -19.35 -2.81 -18.55
CA LYS A 68 -20.47 -2.93 -19.50
C LYS A 68 -20.11 -2.48 -20.93
N GLY A 69 -19.70 -3.43 -21.77
CA GLY A 69 -20.19 -3.56 -23.16
C GLY A 69 -19.53 -2.73 -24.29
N ASN A 70 -18.78 -3.40 -25.15
CA ASN A 70 -19.28 -3.81 -26.48
C ASN A 70 -18.32 -4.84 -27.09
N ARG A 71 -18.87 -6.01 -27.49
CA ARG A 71 -18.16 -7.03 -28.26
C ARG A 71 -17.60 -6.39 -29.54
N GLN A 72 -16.29 -6.45 -29.70
CA GLN A 72 -15.69 -6.55 -31.02
C GLN A 72 -14.98 -7.89 -31.08
N ASP A 73 -15.30 -8.63 -32.13
CA ASP A 73 -14.90 -9.99 -32.40
C ASP A 73 -13.38 -10.15 -32.30
N GLY A 74 -12.96 -10.89 -31.28
CA GLY A 74 -11.56 -11.17 -30.98
C GLY A 74 -11.48 -11.86 -29.63
N GLU A 75 -11.52 -13.20 -29.65
CA GLU A 75 -11.23 -14.13 -28.56
C GLU A 75 -11.43 -13.53 -27.15
N SER A 76 -12.67 -13.56 -26.67
CA SER A 76 -13.02 -13.14 -25.31
C SER A 76 -12.29 -14.03 -24.31
N LYS A 77 -11.08 -13.64 -23.89
CA LYS A 77 -10.49 -14.15 -22.67
C LYS A 77 -11.45 -13.80 -21.55
N GLU A 78 -12.09 -14.83 -21.00
CA GLU A 78 -12.97 -14.74 -19.85
C GLU A 78 -12.22 -14.01 -18.74
N LEU A 79 -12.65 -12.78 -18.46
CA LEU A 79 -12.10 -12.00 -17.37
C LEU A 79 -12.56 -12.66 -16.07
N ALA A 80 -11.61 -13.12 -15.27
CA ALA A 80 -11.93 -13.76 -14.01
C ALA A 80 -12.17 -12.68 -12.95
N TYR A 81 -13.38 -12.66 -12.38
CA TYR A 81 -13.72 -11.95 -11.15
C TYR A 81 -13.94 -12.98 -10.06
N PRO A 82 -12.87 -13.47 -9.39
CA PRO A 82 -12.96 -14.58 -8.45
C PRO A 82 -13.92 -14.32 -7.27
N TYR A 83 -14.28 -13.05 -7.01
CA TYR A 83 -15.13 -12.64 -5.90
C TYR A 83 -16.43 -11.94 -6.33
N GLU A 84 -16.88 -12.16 -7.58
CA GLU A 84 -18.19 -11.69 -8.04
C GLU A 84 -19.32 -12.19 -7.13
N GLY A 85 -20.28 -11.31 -6.82
CA GLY A 85 -21.38 -11.56 -5.89
C GLY A 85 -21.09 -11.21 -4.43
N GLY A 86 -19.83 -10.93 -4.06
CA GLY A 86 -19.45 -10.52 -2.71
C GLY A 86 -19.85 -9.07 -2.37
N PRO A 87 -20.55 -8.80 -1.26
CA PRO A 87 -20.96 -7.43 -0.91
C PRO A 87 -19.78 -6.51 -0.54
N LEU A 88 -18.59 -7.04 -0.26
CA LEU A 88 -17.38 -6.27 0.06
C LEU A 88 -16.55 -5.89 -1.17
N TRP A 89 -16.90 -6.47 -2.32
CA TRP A 89 -16.15 -6.38 -3.55
C TRP A 89 -16.86 -5.46 -4.54
N TYR A 90 -16.08 -4.74 -5.33
CA TYR A 90 -16.59 -4.06 -6.49
C TYR A 90 -17.14 -5.07 -7.51
N GLN A 91 -18.36 -4.83 -7.99
CA GLN A 91 -19.06 -5.71 -8.91
C GLN A 91 -18.90 -5.25 -10.36
N PRO A 92 -18.60 -6.16 -11.31
CA PRO A 92 -18.56 -5.82 -12.74
C PRO A 92 -19.88 -5.23 -13.25
N SER A 93 -21.00 -5.63 -12.65
CA SER A 93 -22.34 -5.19 -13.04
C SER A 93 -22.67 -3.76 -12.60
N GLU A 94 -21.90 -3.20 -11.64
CA GLU A 94 -22.13 -1.88 -11.04
C GLU A 94 -21.11 -0.84 -11.54
N THR A 95 -21.54 0.41 -11.62
CA THR A 95 -20.66 1.56 -11.90
C THR A 95 -19.87 1.95 -10.65
N VAL A 96 -18.75 2.65 -10.82
CA VAL A 96 -17.98 3.19 -9.68
C VAL A 96 -18.84 4.06 -8.76
N SER A 97 -19.78 4.84 -9.32
CA SER A 97 -20.68 5.66 -8.51
C SER A 97 -21.68 4.83 -7.70
N GLU A 98 -22.17 3.72 -8.24
CA GLU A 98 -23.07 2.80 -7.51
C GLU A 98 -22.32 2.10 -6.38
N PHE A 99 -21.08 1.66 -6.64
CA PHE A 99 -20.20 1.09 -5.62
C PHE A 99 -19.95 2.06 -4.47
N LEU A 100 -19.58 3.31 -4.76
CA LEU A 100 -19.31 4.32 -3.73
C LEU A 100 -20.57 4.74 -2.96
N LYS A 101 -21.76 4.64 -3.54
CA LYS A 101 -23.03 4.86 -2.82
C LYS A 101 -23.34 3.72 -1.86
N ARG A 102 -23.01 2.49 -2.26
CA ARG A 102 -23.24 1.28 -1.48
C ARG A 102 -22.22 1.12 -0.35
N CYS A 103 -20.97 1.48 -0.62
CA CYS A 103 -19.83 1.37 0.28
C CYS A 103 -19.05 2.69 0.33
N PRO A 104 -19.65 3.76 0.90
CA PRO A 104 -19.00 5.06 1.04
C PRO A 104 -17.82 4.96 2.03
N PRO A 105 -16.55 5.16 1.60
CA PRO A 105 -15.39 4.92 2.44
C PRO A 105 -15.29 5.84 3.68
N ASP A 106 -16.00 6.96 3.67
CA ASP A 106 -16.01 7.98 4.74
C ASP A 106 -16.98 7.67 5.88
N SER A 107 -18.05 6.93 5.59
CA SER A 107 -19.18 6.67 6.49
C SER A 107 -19.39 5.19 6.77
N THR A 108 -18.74 4.30 6.02
CA THR A 108 -18.73 2.88 6.33
C THR A 108 -17.83 2.63 7.53
N VAL A 109 -18.44 2.41 8.69
CA VAL A 109 -17.75 2.12 9.95
C VAL A 109 -17.72 0.61 10.17
N MET A 110 -16.57 0.08 10.58
CA MET A 110 -16.34 -1.35 10.76
C MET A 110 -17.34 -1.97 11.75
N GLU A 111 -17.61 -1.29 12.86
CA GLU A 111 -18.49 -1.79 13.93
C GLU A 111 -19.95 -1.94 13.48
N GLU A 112 -20.42 -1.08 12.58
CA GLU A 112 -21.81 -1.08 12.10
C GLU A 112 -22.02 -2.03 10.91
N THR A 113 -21.03 -2.08 10.02
CA THR A 113 -21.15 -2.76 8.73
C THR A 113 -20.44 -4.10 8.68
N GLY A 114 -19.52 -4.36 9.61
CA GLY A 114 -18.60 -5.51 9.59
C GLY A 114 -17.56 -5.43 8.48
N ILE A 115 -17.46 -4.30 7.78
CA ILE A 115 -16.58 -4.15 6.61
C ILE A 115 -15.20 -3.65 7.08
N HIS A 116 -14.20 -4.50 6.90
CA HIS A 116 -12.81 -4.22 7.27
C HIS A 116 -12.00 -3.62 6.10
N TRP A 117 -12.28 -4.04 4.86
CA TRP A 117 -11.66 -3.52 3.64
C TRP A 117 -12.66 -3.40 2.50
N PHE A 118 -12.39 -2.46 1.60
CA PHE A 118 -12.96 -2.41 0.27
C PHE A 118 -11.98 -3.01 -0.73
N TRP A 119 -12.49 -3.90 -1.56
CA TRP A 119 -11.68 -4.58 -2.57
C TRP A 119 -12.14 -4.25 -3.97
N VAL A 120 -11.17 -3.90 -4.82
CA VAL A 120 -11.37 -3.67 -6.25
C VAL A 120 -10.35 -4.51 -6.99
N ASP A 121 -10.82 -5.54 -7.67
CA ASP A 121 -9.95 -6.41 -8.45
C ASP A 121 -9.57 -5.80 -9.78
N ASN A 122 -8.33 -6.06 -10.18
CA ASN A 122 -7.89 -5.88 -11.54
C ASN A 122 -8.21 -7.16 -12.34
N PRO A 123 -9.14 -7.13 -13.30
CA PRO A 123 -9.52 -8.33 -14.06
C PRO A 123 -8.44 -8.83 -15.03
N TYR A 124 -7.37 -8.05 -15.20
CA TYR A 124 -6.25 -8.44 -16.02
C TYR A 124 -5.18 -9.11 -15.16
N LYS A 125 -4.72 -10.30 -15.59
CA LYS A 125 -3.58 -10.97 -14.96
C LYS A 125 -2.41 -9.99 -14.84
N SER A 126 -1.93 -9.79 -13.62
CA SER A 126 -0.73 -9.00 -13.36
C SER A 126 0.43 -9.57 -14.16
N ALA A 127 1.17 -8.70 -14.84
CA ALA A 127 2.37 -9.09 -15.57
C ALA A 127 3.56 -9.36 -14.62
N GLN A 128 3.36 -9.13 -13.32
CA GLN A 128 4.43 -8.96 -12.34
C GLN A 128 5.05 -10.26 -11.84
N SER A 129 4.38 -11.41 -11.88
CA SER A 129 4.99 -12.70 -11.51
C SER A 129 4.60 -13.79 -12.51
N LYS A 130 5.53 -14.15 -13.40
CA LYS A 130 5.40 -15.33 -14.27
C LYS A 130 5.63 -16.64 -13.50
N GLU A 131 6.25 -16.53 -12.34
CA GLU A 131 6.70 -17.62 -11.49
C GLU A 131 6.02 -17.52 -10.14
N ASP A 132 5.73 -18.67 -9.54
CA ASP A 132 5.02 -18.73 -8.26
C ASP A 132 5.94 -18.22 -7.13
N PRO A 133 5.47 -17.23 -6.34
CA PRO A 133 6.26 -16.67 -5.24
C PRO A 133 6.49 -17.69 -4.12
N ASN A 134 7.73 -17.78 -3.63
CA ASN A 134 8.09 -18.58 -2.46
C ASN A 134 8.04 -17.70 -1.19
N TYR A 135 6.86 -17.60 -0.59
CA TYR A 135 6.63 -16.79 0.61
C TYR A 135 7.38 -17.33 1.83
N GLU A 136 7.38 -18.65 2.05
CA GLU A 136 8.00 -19.28 3.22
C GLU A 136 9.51 -18.99 3.28
N ALA A 137 10.23 -19.22 2.18
CA ALA A 137 11.66 -18.93 2.12
C ALA A 137 11.98 -17.43 2.27
N PHE A 138 11.10 -16.56 1.75
CA PHE A 138 11.24 -15.11 1.88
C PHE A 138 11.05 -14.68 3.33
N GLU A 139 10.03 -15.19 4.02
CA GLU A 139 9.75 -14.88 5.42
C GLU A 139 10.88 -15.38 6.32
N ASP A 140 11.25 -16.64 6.26
CA ASP A 140 12.29 -17.22 7.12
C ASP A 140 13.64 -16.50 6.99
N THR A 141 14.07 -16.30 5.74
CA THR A 141 15.33 -15.61 5.46
C THR A 141 15.23 -14.12 5.79
N GLY A 142 14.11 -13.48 5.48
CA GLY A 142 13.87 -12.07 5.78
C GLY A 142 13.86 -11.78 7.29
N TYR A 143 13.20 -12.62 8.08
CA TYR A 143 13.19 -12.53 9.54
C TYR A 143 14.60 -12.75 10.11
N SER A 144 15.36 -13.71 9.60
CA SER A 144 16.74 -13.94 10.02
C SER A 144 17.62 -12.70 9.80
N LEU A 145 17.51 -12.06 8.62
CA LEU A 145 18.24 -10.82 8.32
C LEU A 145 17.83 -9.66 9.25
N LEU A 146 16.53 -9.56 9.58
CA LEU A 146 16.03 -8.54 10.51
C LEU A 146 16.53 -8.77 11.94
N GLU A 147 16.55 -10.02 12.40
CA GLU A 147 17.05 -10.38 13.72
C GLU A 147 18.56 -10.13 13.86
N ASP A 148 19.35 -10.40 12.83
CA ASP A 148 20.77 -10.08 12.83
C ASP A 148 21.02 -8.57 12.95
N TYR A 149 20.22 -7.76 12.26
CA TYR A 149 20.27 -6.30 12.39
C TYR A 149 19.85 -5.83 13.80
N ARG A 150 18.79 -6.42 14.37
CA ARG A 150 18.31 -6.12 15.74
C ARG A 150 19.39 -6.42 16.78
N LYS A 151 20.00 -7.61 16.72
CA LYS A 151 21.11 -7.99 17.62
C LYS A 151 22.27 -7.02 17.53
N LYS A 152 22.68 -6.65 16.31
CA LYS A 152 23.78 -5.69 16.11
C LYS A 152 23.46 -4.32 16.69
N ARG A 153 22.21 -3.87 16.59
CA ARG A 153 21.74 -2.64 17.22
C ARG A 153 21.82 -2.74 18.75
N GLU A 154 21.31 -3.81 19.34
CA GLU A 154 21.38 -4.03 20.79
C GLU A 154 22.83 -4.07 21.32
N GLU A 155 23.74 -4.71 20.58
CA GLU A 155 25.17 -4.74 20.92
C GLU A 155 25.79 -3.34 20.93
N LEU A 156 25.42 -2.49 19.99
CA LEU A 156 25.90 -1.10 19.94
C LEU A 156 25.29 -0.24 21.06
N GLU A 157 24.01 -0.43 21.37
CA GLU A 157 23.35 0.22 22.51
C GLU A 157 24.00 -0.19 23.83
N LYS A 158 24.29 -1.48 24.04
CA LYS A 158 25.01 -1.98 25.23
C LYS A 158 26.45 -1.47 25.31
N LYS A 159 27.14 -1.34 24.17
CA LYS A 159 28.54 -0.89 24.12
C LYS A 159 28.70 0.61 24.38
N TYR A 160 27.67 1.40 24.10
CA TYR A 160 27.70 2.85 24.25
C TYR A 160 26.44 3.36 24.96
N PRO A 161 26.25 3.04 26.25
CA PRO A 161 25.03 3.39 26.99
C PRO A 161 24.85 4.91 27.14
N ASP A 162 25.95 5.68 27.15
CA ASP A 162 25.91 7.14 27.31
C ASP A 162 25.77 7.91 25.98
N MET A 163 25.78 7.22 24.84
CA MET A 163 25.64 7.87 23.53
C MET A 163 24.18 8.17 23.22
N ARG A 164 23.93 9.36 22.65
CA ARG A 164 22.61 9.71 22.11
C ARG A 164 22.19 8.71 21.03
N GLN A 165 20.93 8.29 21.05
CA GLN A 165 20.36 7.32 20.11
C GLN A 165 20.65 7.67 18.64
N GLY A 166 20.51 8.94 18.24
CA GLY A 166 20.80 9.37 16.86
C GLY A 166 22.25 9.13 16.42
N THR A 167 23.22 9.14 17.34
CA THR A 167 24.61 8.79 17.05
C THR A 167 24.77 7.28 16.83
N ILE A 168 24.02 6.46 17.56
CA ILE A 168 23.96 5.00 17.39
C ILE A 168 23.31 4.65 16.05
N THR A 169 22.18 5.28 15.72
CA THR A 169 21.52 5.15 14.41
C THR A 169 22.45 5.56 13.26
N GLY A 170 23.19 6.67 13.43
CA GLY A 170 24.19 7.10 12.45
C GLY A 170 25.27 6.06 12.19
N LYS A 171 25.71 5.32 13.22
CA LYS A 171 26.67 4.21 13.07
C LYS A 171 26.07 2.99 12.35
N LEU A 172 24.76 2.76 12.51
CA LEU A 172 24.02 1.67 11.86
C LEU A 172 23.55 2.00 10.43
N PHE A 173 23.75 3.24 9.96
CA PHE A 173 23.24 3.66 8.65
C PHE A 173 23.68 2.74 7.50
N LYS A 174 24.96 2.36 7.45
CA LYS A 174 25.48 1.45 6.41
C LYS A 174 24.86 0.06 6.51
N ASP A 175 24.64 -0.43 7.72
CA ASP A 175 24.02 -1.73 7.96
C ASP A 175 22.55 -1.72 7.55
N ARG A 176 21.83 -0.62 7.81
CA ARG A 176 20.45 -0.44 7.37
C ARG A 176 20.33 -0.43 5.85
N GLU A 177 21.21 0.29 5.14
CA GLU A 177 21.18 0.31 3.68
C GLU A 177 21.56 -1.05 3.08
N ASN A 178 22.52 -1.76 3.69
CA ASN A 178 22.85 -3.12 3.29
C ASN A 178 21.66 -4.07 3.49
N LEU A 179 20.99 -4.01 4.65
CA LEU A 179 19.80 -4.80 4.94
C LEU A 179 18.69 -4.58 3.90
N LYS A 180 18.41 -3.31 3.54
CA LYS A 180 17.44 -3.00 2.48
C LYS A 180 17.81 -3.66 1.15
N GLN A 181 19.09 -3.61 0.78
CA GLN A 181 19.57 -4.24 -0.45
C GLN A 181 19.46 -5.77 -0.41
N GLN A 182 19.77 -6.38 0.74
CA GLN A 182 19.65 -7.82 0.95
C GLN A 182 18.19 -8.29 0.85
N ILE A 183 17.26 -7.60 1.53
CA ILE A 183 15.82 -7.89 1.44
C ILE A 183 15.33 -7.71 0.00
N ALA A 184 15.75 -6.66 -0.70
CA ALA A 184 15.37 -6.45 -2.11
C ALA A 184 15.95 -7.51 -3.06
N LYS A 185 17.14 -8.04 -2.76
CA LYS A 185 17.74 -9.15 -3.50
C LYS A 185 16.98 -10.45 -3.25
N LEU A 186 16.69 -10.75 -1.98
CA LEU A 186 15.91 -11.89 -1.54
C LEU A 186 14.52 -11.91 -2.20
N ALA A 187 13.82 -10.77 -2.20
CA ALA A 187 12.52 -10.60 -2.85
C ALA A 187 12.54 -10.98 -4.35
N ARG A 188 13.64 -10.67 -5.06
CA ARG A 188 13.81 -11.07 -6.46
C ARG A 188 14.12 -12.54 -6.63
N GLU A 189 14.91 -13.12 -5.72
CA GLU A 189 15.28 -14.54 -5.74
C GLU A 189 14.12 -15.46 -5.38
N THR A 190 13.20 -15.01 -4.52
CA THR A 190 11.99 -15.77 -4.12
C THR A 190 10.75 -15.40 -4.94
N HIS A 191 10.90 -14.53 -5.94
CA HIS A 191 9.82 -14.01 -6.79
C HIS A 191 8.71 -13.25 -6.04
N VAL A 192 8.96 -12.80 -4.81
CA VAL A 192 8.08 -11.94 -4.02
C VAL A 192 8.34 -10.46 -4.37
N VAL A 193 7.99 -10.07 -5.60
CA VAL A 193 8.29 -8.73 -6.14
C VAL A 193 7.07 -7.78 -6.18
N CYS A 194 5.92 -8.24 -5.69
CA CYS A 194 4.73 -7.42 -5.57
C CYS A 194 4.85 -6.45 -4.38
N GLY A 195 4.14 -5.33 -4.45
CA GLY A 195 4.17 -4.33 -3.40
C GLY A 195 2.88 -3.52 -3.41
N LYS A 196 2.55 -2.97 -2.23
CA LYS A 196 1.38 -2.12 -2.05
C LYS A 196 1.82 -0.69 -1.80
N VAL A 197 1.24 0.25 -2.54
CA VAL A 197 1.34 1.66 -2.19
C VAL A 197 0.31 1.96 -1.10
N ILE A 198 0.76 2.47 0.04
CA ILE A 198 -0.10 2.91 1.13
C ILE A 198 -0.17 4.43 1.08
N ILE A 199 -1.39 4.97 1.03
CA ILE A 199 -1.66 6.40 1.12
C ILE A 199 -2.57 6.60 2.33
N THR A 200 -2.16 7.46 3.25
CA THR A 200 -2.95 7.87 4.41
C THR A 200 -3.54 9.27 4.14
N GLN A 201 -4.81 9.46 4.48
CA GLN A 201 -5.49 10.74 4.35
C GLN A 201 -5.64 11.37 5.74
N SER A 202 -5.21 12.62 5.90
CA SER A 202 -5.33 13.39 7.15
C SER A 202 -6.74 13.98 7.31
N ARG A 203 -7.73 13.09 7.36
CA ARG A 203 -9.04 13.24 8.01
C ARG A 203 -9.87 12.00 7.67
N VAL A 204 -10.57 11.52 8.69
CA VAL A 204 -11.52 10.41 8.70
C VAL A 204 -10.87 9.04 8.92
N ARG A 205 -11.42 8.33 9.92
CA ARG A 205 -11.22 6.91 10.22
C ARG A 205 -11.67 6.07 9.01
N ALA A 206 -10.89 6.06 7.95
CA ALA A 206 -11.17 5.25 6.76
C ALA A 206 -10.11 4.14 6.67
N SER A 207 -10.58 2.90 6.61
CA SER A 207 -9.75 1.75 6.27
C SER A 207 -9.09 2.01 4.90
N PRO A 208 -7.81 1.66 4.71
CA PRO A 208 -7.15 1.92 3.43
C PRO A 208 -7.84 1.11 2.31
N ILE A 209 -7.66 1.49 1.04
CA ILE A 209 -8.14 0.69 -0.08
C ILE A 209 -7.01 -0.26 -0.51
N LEU A 210 -7.33 -1.54 -0.70
CA LEU A 210 -6.40 -2.55 -1.21
C LEU A 210 -6.70 -2.82 -2.68
N CYS A 211 -5.70 -2.58 -3.54
CA CYS A 211 -5.64 -3.23 -4.85
C CYS A 211 -4.89 -4.55 -4.67
N SER A 212 -5.52 -5.67 -5.02
CA SER A 212 -4.82 -6.95 -5.14
C SER A 212 -4.06 -7.00 -6.47
N CYS A 213 -2.85 -7.56 -6.47
CA CYS A 213 -2.08 -7.86 -7.67
C CYS A 213 -2.51 -9.19 -8.29
#